data_AF-A0A8S2RW80-F1
#
_entry.id   AF-A0A8S2RW80-F1
#
_cell.length_a   1.000
_cell.length_b   1.000
_cell.length_c   1.000
_cell.angle_alpha   90.00
_cell.angle_beta   90.00
_cell.angle_gamma   90.00
#
_symmetry.space_group_name_H-M   'P 1'
#
loop_
_entity.id
_entity.type
_entity.pdbx_description
1 polymer ?
#
loop_
_entity_poly.entity_id
_entity_poly.type
_entity_poly.pdbx_seq_one_letter_code
_entity_poly.pdbx_strand_id
1 'polypeptide(L)'
;IFSSRENRFDEWHVMEINIVPTKPYNIIFEGVVGKSFEGDIAIDDVLIKDRACPSIGKCDFEQALCAYKNAEKNREVDWIRMRGDAEDNTIGSQFGTYLAFDIT
;
A
#
# COMPACT_ATOMS: atom_id res chain seq x y z
N ILE A 1 -4.18 14.27 12.11
CA ILE A 1 -5.52 13.91 11.59
C ILE A 1 -5.38 13.74 10.09
N PHE A 2 -5.88 12.63 9.54
CA PHE A 2 -5.90 12.32 8.11
C PHE A 2 -7.36 12.27 7.64
N SER A 3 -7.62 12.65 6.39
CA SER A 3 -8.95 12.49 5.77
C SER A 3 -8.82 12.11 4.30
N SER A 4 -9.65 11.17 3.86
CA SER A 4 -9.87 10.85 2.44
C SER A 4 -11.31 11.20 2.06
N ARG A 5 -11.52 11.68 0.84
CA ARG A 5 -12.81 12.15 0.31
C ARG A 5 -12.96 11.72 -1.15
N GLU A 6 -14.14 11.95 -1.69
CA GLU A 6 -14.54 11.66 -3.07
C GLU A 6 -14.61 10.17 -3.42
N ASN A 7 -15.15 9.88 -4.61
CA ASN A 7 -15.18 8.53 -5.16
C ASN A 7 -13.75 8.05 -5.46
N ARG A 8 -13.41 6.86 -4.98
CA ARG A 8 -12.11 6.21 -5.18
C ARG A 8 -12.19 5.08 -6.21
N PHE A 9 -13.25 5.06 -7.03
CA PHE A 9 -13.59 3.99 -7.96
C PHE A 9 -13.92 2.67 -7.24
N ASP A 10 -14.36 1.69 -8.03
CA ASP A 10 -14.78 0.38 -7.53
C ASP A 10 -13.57 -0.54 -7.33
N GLU A 11 -12.62 -0.12 -6.50
CA GLU A 11 -11.39 -0.87 -6.24
C GLU A 11 -10.81 -0.61 -4.83
N TRP A 12 -10.07 -1.58 -4.30
CA TRP A 12 -9.36 -1.41 -3.02
C TRP A 12 -8.12 -0.53 -3.20
N HIS A 13 -7.90 0.36 -2.22
CA HIS A 13 -6.75 1.25 -2.14
C HIS A 13 -6.02 1.07 -0.82
N VAL A 14 -4.71 0.85 -0.89
CA VAL A 14 -3.85 0.84 0.30
C VAL A 14 -3.58 2.27 0.74
N MET A 15 -3.67 2.50 2.05
CA MET A 15 -3.30 3.77 2.69
C MET A 15 -2.39 3.50 3.88
N GLU A 16 -1.28 4.23 3.95
CA GLU A 16 -0.33 4.14 5.06
C GLU A 16 -0.10 5.55 5.63
N ILE A 17 -0.25 5.70 6.94
CA ILE A 17 -0.19 6.99 7.63
C ILE A 17 0.77 6.86 8.82
N ASN A 18 1.77 7.74 8.87
CA ASN A 18 2.66 7.84 10.02
C ASN A 18 1.90 8.38 11.24
N ILE A 19 1.96 7.66 12.35
CA ILE A 19 1.39 8.07 13.64
C ILE A 19 2.54 8.35 14.61
N VAL A 20 2.61 9.56 15.15
CA VAL A 20 3.68 9.98 16.08
C VAL A 20 3.05 10.47 17.40
N PRO A 21 2.62 9.55 18.27
CA PRO A 21 1.93 9.91 19.51
C PRO A 21 2.94 10.36 20.57
N THR A 22 2.63 11.43 21.31
CA THR A 22 3.46 11.89 22.45
C THR A 22 2.90 11.47 23.81
N LYS A 23 1.74 10.79 23.82
CA LYS A 23 0.98 10.31 24.98
C LYS A 23 0.17 9.08 24.55
N PRO A 24 -0.37 8.28 25.50
CA PRO A 24 -1.33 7.22 25.16
C PRO A 24 -2.47 7.76 24.29
N TYR A 25 -2.88 6.99 23.28
CA TYR A 25 -3.82 7.43 22.24
C TYR A 25 -4.71 6.28 21.79
N ASN A 26 -5.83 6.62 21.17
CA ASN A 26 -6.71 5.70 20.47
C ASN A 26 -6.75 6.07 18.98
N ILE A 27 -6.89 5.06 18.12
CA ILE A 27 -7.15 5.26 16.70
C ILE A 27 -8.65 5.15 16.49
N ILE A 28 -9.23 6.15 15.81
CA ILE A 28 -10.65 6.21 15.50
C ILE A 28 -10.78 6.34 13.99
N PHE A 29 -11.59 5.48 13.39
CA PHE A 29 -12.02 5.60 12.00
C PHE A 29 -13.39 6.26 11.97
N GLU A 30 -13.50 7.39 11.28
CA GLU A 30 -14.75 8.13 11.12
C GLU A 30 -15.15 8.11 9.64
N GLY A 31 -16.26 7.43 9.35
CA GLY A 31 -16.89 7.46 8.04
C GLY A 31 -17.97 8.55 8.01
N VAL A 32 -17.87 9.49 7.08
CA VAL A 32 -18.88 10.54 6.89
C VAL A 32 -19.60 10.30 5.57
N VAL A 33 -20.88 9.97 5.65
CA VAL A 33 -21.73 9.75 4.47
C VAL A 33 -21.95 11.07 3.73
N GLY A 34 -21.78 11.04 2.41
CA GLY A 34 -22.04 12.17 1.52
C GLY A 34 -23.52 12.41 1.27
N LYS A 35 -23.85 13.28 0.30
CA LYS A 35 -25.24 13.56 -0.09
C LYS A 35 -25.84 12.50 -1.03
N SER A 36 -25.00 11.74 -1.73
CA SER A 36 -25.44 10.70 -2.65
C SER A 36 -25.72 9.39 -1.91
N PHE A 37 -26.58 8.56 -2.49
CA PHE A 37 -26.86 7.19 -2.05
C PHE A 37 -26.01 6.14 -2.80
N GLU A 38 -25.19 6.56 -3.77
CA GLU A 38 -24.50 5.69 -4.73
C GLU A 38 -23.08 5.28 -4.30
N GLY A 39 -22.76 5.27 -3.01
CA GLY A 39 -21.42 4.89 -2.58
C GLY A 39 -21.34 4.44 -1.12
N ASP A 40 -20.39 3.54 -0.87
CA ASP A 40 -20.09 2.99 0.46
C ASP A 40 -18.68 3.37 0.90
N ILE A 41 -18.41 3.23 2.20
CA ILE A 41 -17.07 3.37 2.78
C ILE A 41 -16.69 2.00 3.35
N ALA A 42 -15.66 1.38 2.78
CA ALA A 42 -15.12 0.11 3.25
C ALA A 42 -13.67 0.29 3.74
N ILE A 43 -13.33 -0.38 4.84
CA ILE A 43 -11.98 -0.43 5.42
C ILE A 43 -11.75 -1.89 5.79
N ASP A 44 -10.61 -2.44 5.38
CA ASP A 44 -10.18 -3.79 5.73
C ASP A 44 -8.66 -3.82 5.97
N ASP A 45 -8.16 -4.93 6.52
CA ASP A 45 -6.73 -5.21 6.71
C ASP A 45 -5.93 -4.13 7.50
N VAL A 46 -6.53 -3.61 8.57
CA VAL A 46 -5.89 -2.60 9.42
C VAL A 46 -4.72 -3.19 10.21
N LEU A 47 -3.51 -2.68 9.94
CA LEU A 47 -2.27 -3.08 10.62
C LEU A 47 -1.52 -1.87 11.19
N ILE A 48 -1.08 -1.99 12.44
CA ILE A 48 -0.17 -1.02 13.09
C ILE A 48 1.22 -1.64 13.13
N LYS A 49 2.22 -0.91 12.64
CA LYS A 49 3.63 -1.33 12.66
C LYS A 49 4.44 -0.37 13.52
N ASP A 50 5.37 -0.90 14.31
CA ASP A 50 6.32 -0.10 15.09
C ASP A 50 7.49 0.40 14.23
N ARG A 51 7.14 1.05 13.11
CA ARG A 51 8.08 1.68 12.17
C ARG A 51 7.38 2.76 11.36
N ALA A 52 8.16 3.69 10.81
CA ALA A 52 7.63 4.64 9.85
C ALA A 52 7.06 3.93 8.62
N CYS A 53 5.93 4.43 8.13
CA CYS A 53 5.38 4.07 6.83
C CYS A 53 6.37 4.49 5.72
N PRO A 54 6.60 3.63 4.71
CA PRO A 54 7.27 4.02 3.48
C PRO A 54 6.65 5.28 2.87
N SER A 55 7.46 6.05 2.15
CA SER A 55 6.93 7.15 1.36
C SER A 55 6.03 6.59 0.25
N ILE A 56 4.82 7.12 0.10
CA ILE A 56 3.88 6.68 -0.94
C ILE A 56 4.56 6.78 -2.31
N GLY A 57 4.58 5.67 -3.06
CA GLY A 57 5.22 5.59 -4.38
C GLY A 57 6.76 5.63 -4.36
N LYS A 58 7.39 5.57 -3.18
CA LYS A 58 8.85 5.49 -3.03
C LYS A 58 9.18 4.36 -2.06
N CYS A 59 9.18 3.16 -2.60
CA CYS A 59 9.74 2.00 -1.91
C CYS A 59 10.56 1.16 -2.88
N ASP A 60 11.43 0.34 -2.31
CA ASP A 60 12.43 -0.48 -2.98
C ASP A 60 11.95 -1.91 -3.29
N PHE A 61 10.68 -2.22 -3.00
CA PHE A 61 10.05 -3.52 -3.18
C PHE A 61 10.64 -4.68 -2.36
N GLU A 62 11.55 -4.40 -1.43
CA GLU A 62 12.20 -5.43 -0.63
C GLU A 62 11.21 -6.21 0.24
N GLN A 63 10.21 -5.51 0.78
CA GLN A 63 9.22 -6.10 1.66
C GLN A 63 7.87 -6.39 0.97
N ALA A 64 7.42 -5.51 0.09
CA ALA A 64 6.09 -5.59 -0.54
C ALA A 64 5.98 -4.66 -1.77
N LEU A 65 4.86 -4.70 -2.49
CA LEU A 65 4.51 -3.74 -3.54
C LEU A 65 4.14 -2.33 -3.01
N CYS A 66 4.08 -2.16 -1.69
CA CYS A 66 3.72 -0.91 -1.02
C CYS A 66 2.31 -0.46 -1.44
N ALA A 67 2.17 0.75 -2.00
CA ALA A 67 0.91 1.25 -2.53
C ALA A 67 0.69 0.89 -4.01
N TYR A 68 1.62 0.20 -4.66
CA TYR A 68 1.43 -0.29 -6.02
C TYR A 68 0.60 -1.58 -6.01
N LYS A 69 -0.26 -1.73 -7.02
CA LYS A 69 -1.00 -2.95 -7.30
C LYS A 69 -1.03 -3.19 -8.81
N ASN A 70 -1.24 -4.44 -9.22
CA ASN A 70 -1.48 -4.75 -10.62
C ASN A 70 -2.82 -4.17 -11.08
N ALA A 71 -2.86 -3.80 -12.36
CA ALA A 71 -4.07 -3.26 -12.95
C ALA A 71 -5.14 -4.35 -13.00
N GLU A 72 -6.35 -4.05 -12.54
CA GLU A 72 -7.46 -5.02 -12.56
C GLU A 72 -8.04 -5.16 -13.98
N LYS A 73 -7.87 -4.13 -14.82
CA LYS A 73 -8.29 -4.07 -16.23
C LYS A 73 -7.05 -3.98 -17.13
N ASN A 74 -7.09 -4.66 -18.27
CA ASN A 74 -5.99 -4.76 -19.24
C ASN A 74 -4.74 -5.49 -18.70
N ARG A 75 -4.94 -6.72 -18.19
CA ARG A 75 -3.93 -7.61 -17.60
C ARG A 75 -2.98 -8.26 -18.60
N GLU A 76 -2.55 -7.54 -19.63
CA GLU A 76 -1.53 -8.08 -20.55
C GLU A 76 -0.17 -8.28 -19.86
N VAL A 77 0.06 -7.55 -18.76
CA VAL A 77 1.28 -7.63 -17.96
C VAL A 77 0.95 -7.51 -16.48
N ASP A 78 1.43 -8.47 -15.69
CA ASP A 78 1.42 -8.41 -14.23
C ASP A 78 2.83 -8.15 -13.70
N TRP A 79 2.95 -7.23 -12.75
CA TRP A 79 4.18 -7.05 -11.97
C TRP A 79 4.23 -8.10 -10.87
N ILE A 80 5.26 -8.94 -10.91
CA ILE A 80 5.52 -9.95 -9.88
C ILE A 80 6.79 -9.59 -9.12
N ARG A 81 6.74 -9.74 -7.79
CA ARG A 81 7.88 -9.50 -6.91
C ARG A 81 8.69 -10.78 -6.77
N MET A 82 9.93 -10.76 -7.25
CA MET A 82 10.83 -11.91 -7.26
C MET A 82 12.06 -11.64 -6.39
N ARG A 83 12.58 -12.71 -5.78
CA ARG A 83 13.84 -12.68 -5.04
C ARG A 83 14.99 -12.95 -5.99
N GLY A 84 16.05 -12.17 -5.90
CA GLY A 84 17.30 -12.42 -6.61
C GLY A 84 18.07 -13.59 -6.03
N ASP A 85 18.78 -14.33 -6.88
CA ASP A 85 19.58 -15.50 -6.50
C ASP A 85 21.03 -15.15 -6.13
N ALA A 86 21.45 -13.92 -6.42
CA ALA A 86 22.79 -13.40 -6.14
C ALA A 86 22.77 -12.38 -4.99
N GLU A 87 23.97 -12.04 -4.48
CA GLU A 87 24.13 -10.97 -3.49
C GLU A 87 23.48 -9.67 -3.96
N ASP A 88 22.78 -9.01 -3.04
CA ASP A 88 22.11 -7.77 -3.32
C ASP A 88 23.11 -6.62 -3.47
N ASN A 89 23.09 -5.97 -4.62
CA ASN A 89 23.92 -4.80 -4.90
C ASN A 89 23.24 -3.47 -4.54
N THR A 90 21.99 -3.52 -4.07
CA THR A 90 21.19 -2.31 -3.78
C THR A 90 21.39 -1.85 -2.34
N ILE A 91 21.12 -2.71 -1.37
CA ILE A 91 21.22 -2.41 0.07
C ILE A 91 22.20 -3.34 0.81
N GLY A 92 22.89 -4.23 0.09
CA GLY A 92 23.93 -5.11 0.63
C GLY A 92 23.39 -6.27 1.46
N SER A 93 22.14 -6.66 1.24
CA SER A 93 21.56 -7.85 1.87
C SER A 93 22.07 -9.15 1.23
N GLN A 94 21.81 -10.30 1.85
CA GLN A 94 22.20 -11.59 1.28
C GLN A 94 21.49 -11.86 -0.06
N PHE A 95 20.27 -11.35 -0.23
CA PHE A 95 19.46 -11.47 -1.44
C PHE A 95 18.56 -10.25 -1.58
N GLY A 96 18.52 -9.66 -2.77
CA GLY A 96 17.68 -8.49 -3.07
C GLY A 96 16.34 -8.90 -3.67
N THR A 97 15.46 -7.93 -3.84
CA THR A 97 14.15 -8.14 -4.46
C THR A 97 14.00 -7.25 -5.69
N TYR A 98 13.35 -7.75 -6.73
CA TYR A 98 13.06 -6.96 -7.92
C TYR A 98 11.64 -7.22 -8.43
N LEU A 99 11.14 -6.30 -9.25
CA LEU A 99 9.92 -6.49 -10.00
C LEU A 99 10.23 -7.06 -11.39
N ALA A 100 9.57 -8.14 -11.75
CA ALA A 100 9.55 -8.67 -13.11
C ALA A 100 8.16 -8.49 -13.70
N PHE A 101 8.11 -8.38 -15.03
CA PHE A 101 6.86 -8.48 -15.77
C PHE A 101 6.60 -9.94 -16.09
N ASP A 102 5.42 -10.42 -15.71
CA ASP A 102 4.86 -11.68 -16.17
C ASP A 102 3.86 -11.36 -17.29
N ILE A 103 4.01 -12.05 -18.41
CA ILE A 103 3.12 -11.90 -19.58
C ILE A 103 2.25 -13.15 -19.61
N THR A 104 0.97 -12.98 -19.32
CA THR A 104 -0.05 -14.04 -19.39
C THR A 104 -0.57 -14.25 -20.81
#